data_AF-A0A0L0NRY3-F1
#
_entry.id   AF-A0A0L0NRY3-F1
#
_cell.length_a   1.000
_cell.length_b   1.000
_cell.length_c   1.000
_cell.angle_alpha   90.00
_cell.angle_beta   90.00
_cell.angle_gamma   90.00
#
_symmetry.space_group_name_H-M   'P 1'
#
loop_
_entity.id
_entity.type
_entity.pdbx_description
1 polymer ?
#
loop_
_entity_poly.entity_id
_entity_poly.type
_entity_poly.pdbx_seq_one_letter_code
_entity_poly.pdbx_strand_id
1 'polypeptide(L)'
;MLKRGYGGFLRRYSSIKLKPISWLGGGLVAPATQDDLKRFLIEYQNLSSSQQDRITSQGIHPSYLANIKLINLLNSGDNILTFTHIAHNLTKKDGEILSSNLIERYIVKLISTGQLSPAVTLIHTMLESDKSSYGLSRQTWSFLASRACELGDHDAATLVYHEIIDPIEAYLDPAFNGLDNPHVPFLLFPDILALLAVIFMHNGNHVPVVGIQLYFKKFYSYFWHRTIYRTIALAKIESQAKAGLFSRALSDFVSLAWQHRGYRGLTKGSVVEHNLKYALDKNQKLRQEAILASNDPLNDSTIEYNKYTLPGKTFQSIFDGVISIADTPYFNELIRSKVKQVIAERSSVTERLVNFISSNHHGLTTPVVAALCSDGLVFEAWAVVNQARASFPRVHKKVFFRGGEVFVQMFKAIKAKFNTSEITASELRQLSELLQTCRNMCLETYDPGWSYECRLACLQALLACPSSLGQEIRLYLYEWISEHKSHSRLQKPLIALTKTDYEKLISINVGDTIISCVYPISEN
;
A
#
# COMPACT_ATOMS: atom_id res chain seq x y z
N MET A 1 -59.93 10.61 -24.94
CA MET A 1 -60.26 12.02 -24.60
C MET A 1 -60.06 12.19 -23.10
N LEU A 2 -58.90 12.68 -22.64
CA LEU A 2 -58.66 14.07 -22.16
C LEU A 2 -59.47 14.37 -20.88
N LYS A 3 -58.91 14.65 -19.69
CA LYS A 3 -57.86 15.63 -19.33
C LYS A 3 -57.19 15.36 -17.96
N ARG A 4 -55.87 15.62 -17.95
CA ARG A 4 -54.98 16.26 -16.93
C ARG A 4 -55.48 16.47 -15.49
N GLY A 5 -54.61 16.22 -14.50
CA GLY A 5 -54.68 16.93 -13.22
C GLY A 5 -53.87 16.46 -12.01
N TYR A 6 -52.91 15.53 -12.11
CA TYR A 6 -52.02 15.20 -10.99
C TYR A 6 -50.83 16.17 -10.94
N GLY A 7 -50.98 17.25 -10.20
CA GLY A 7 -49.92 18.22 -9.96
C GLY A 7 -50.38 19.29 -8.99
N GLY A 8 -50.28 19.02 -7.68
CA GLY A 8 -50.69 20.04 -6.70
C GLY A 8 -50.98 19.56 -5.29
N PHE A 9 -50.33 18.51 -4.79
CA PHE A 9 -50.44 18.15 -3.36
C PHE A 9 -49.07 17.74 -2.87
N LEU A 10 -48.24 18.73 -2.49
CA LEU A 10 -47.08 18.64 -1.58
C LEU A 10 -46.28 19.96 -1.47
N ARG A 11 -46.65 21.03 -2.20
CA ARG A 11 -46.18 22.40 -1.93
C ARG A 11 -47.26 23.22 -1.23
N ARG A 12 -47.46 23.06 0.08
CA ARG A 12 -48.29 24.00 0.86
C ARG A 12 -48.06 24.05 2.38
N TYR A 13 -47.03 23.39 2.91
CA TYR A 13 -46.69 23.47 4.35
C TYR A 13 -45.23 23.83 4.60
N SER A 14 -44.74 24.92 3.99
CA SER A 14 -43.63 25.71 4.58
C SER A 14 -44.15 27.11 4.93
N SER A 15 -44.88 27.21 6.04
CA SER A 15 -45.33 28.49 6.60
C SER A 15 -44.23 29.16 7.41
N ILE A 16 -43.03 29.30 6.85
CA ILE A 16 -42.10 30.34 7.29
C ILE A 16 -42.40 31.54 6.40
N LYS A 17 -43.23 32.47 6.88
CA LYS A 17 -43.30 33.80 6.29
C LYS A 17 -41.88 34.38 6.37
N LEU A 18 -41.25 34.57 5.21
CA LEU A 18 -39.99 35.29 5.11
C LEU A 18 -40.26 36.71 5.61
N LYS A 19 -39.91 36.99 6.88
CA LYS A 19 -39.85 38.37 7.36
C LYS A 19 -38.67 39.01 6.63
N PRO A 20 -38.85 40.13 5.89
CA PRO A 20 -37.70 40.91 5.47
C PRO A 20 -37.08 41.48 6.76
N ILE A 21 -35.97 40.90 7.21
CA ILE A 21 -35.38 41.20 8.52
C ILE A 21 -34.41 42.41 8.39
N SER A 22 -34.57 43.35 9.32
CA SER A 22 -33.74 44.48 9.82
C SER A 22 -32.71 45.25 8.96
N TRP A 23 -32.09 44.70 7.91
CA TRP A 23 -30.93 45.33 7.24
C TRP A 23 -31.27 46.10 5.95
N LEU A 24 -32.50 45.98 5.44
CA LEU A 24 -33.00 46.85 4.36
C LEU A 24 -33.24 48.31 4.82
N GLY A 25 -33.18 48.58 6.13
CA GLY A 25 -33.47 49.89 6.74
C GLY A 25 -32.36 50.49 7.62
N GLY A 26 -31.23 49.81 7.81
CA GLY A 26 -30.13 50.29 8.67
C GLY A 26 -28.80 49.63 8.32
N GLY A 27 -27.70 50.38 8.43
CA GLY A 27 -26.35 49.92 8.09
C GLY A 27 -26.01 48.59 8.77
N LEU A 28 -25.52 47.63 8.00
CA LEU A 28 -25.17 46.31 8.48
C LEU A 28 -23.98 46.38 9.45
N VAL A 29 -24.18 45.86 10.67
CA VAL A 29 -23.10 45.63 11.64
C VAL A 29 -22.11 44.61 11.05
N ALA A 30 -20.83 44.80 11.33
CA ALA A 30 -19.77 43.87 10.92
C ALA A 30 -20.12 42.43 11.35
N PRO A 31 -19.90 41.41 10.50
CA PRO A 31 -20.13 40.03 10.90
C PRO A 31 -19.20 39.66 12.05
N ALA A 32 -19.76 39.26 13.19
CA ALA A 32 -18.98 38.85 14.35
C ALA A 32 -18.56 37.38 14.27
N THR A 33 -19.26 36.56 13.48
CA THR A 33 -19.04 35.12 13.35
C THR A 33 -19.25 34.59 11.93
N GLN A 34 -18.74 33.39 11.64
CA GLN A 34 -19.02 32.65 10.39
C GLN A 34 -20.51 32.35 10.19
N ASP A 35 -21.28 32.20 11.29
CA ASP A 35 -22.72 31.98 11.25
C ASP A 35 -23.52 33.21 10.83
N ASP A 36 -23.02 34.42 11.15
CA ASP A 36 -23.61 35.67 10.69
C ASP A 36 -23.45 35.83 9.17
N LEU A 37 -22.24 35.55 8.66
CA LEU A 37 -21.98 35.50 7.22
C LEU A 37 -22.87 34.48 6.51
N LYS A 38 -22.98 33.27 7.06
CA LYS A 38 -23.81 32.20 6.48
C LYS A 38 -25.28 32.61 6.39
N ARG A 39 -25.84 33.18 7.46
CA ARG A 39 -27.24 33.65 7.49
C ARG A 39 -27.47 34.75 6.46
N PHE A 40 -26.58 35.74 6.41
CA PHE A 40 -26.65 36.81 5.42
C PHE A 40 -26.65 36.26 3.99
N LEU A 41 -25.74 35.35 3.66
CA LEU A 41 -25.62 34.82 2.29
C LEU A 41 -26.84 34.00 1.87
N ILE A 42 -27.42 33.21 2.79
CA ILE A 42 -28.67 32.48 2.54
C ILE A 42 -29.81 33.46 2.27
N GLU A 43 -29.94 34.52 3.07
CA GLU A 43 -30.98 35.53 2.87
C GLU A 43 -30.77 36.28 1.55
N TYR A 44 -29.55 36.72 1.25
CA TYR A 44 -29.19 37.44 0.03
C TYR A 44 -29.50 36.64 -1.24
N GLN A 45 -29.19 35.34 -1.26
CA GLN A 45 -29.49 34.46 -2.42
C GLN A 45 -30.99 34.27 -2.67
N ASN A 46 -31.84 34.45 -1.65
CA ASN A 46 -33.29 34.36 -1.79
C ASN A 46 -33.95 35.66 -2.25
N LEU A 47 -33.18 36.75 -2.41
CA LEU A 47 -33.69 38.04 -2.88
C LEU A 47 -33.83 38.07 -4.41
N SER A 48 -34.72 38.95 -4.91
CA SER A 48 -34.78 39.26 -6.34
C SER A 48 -33.54 40.02 -6.82
N SER A 49 -33.19 39.93 -8.10
CA SER A 49 -32.03 40.64 -8.68
C SER A 49 -32.05 42.15 -8.38
N SER A 50 -33.22 42.79 -8.51
CA SER A 50 -33.40 44.22 -8.18
C SER A 50 -33.10 44.57 -6.71
N GLN A 51 -33.31 43.63 -5.78
CA GLN A 51 -33.01 43.82 -4.36
C GLN A 51 -31.53 43.58 -4.07
N GLN A 52 -30.92 42.60 -4.74
CA GLN A 52 -29.49 42.32 -4.66
C GLN A 52 -28.66 43.52 -5.12
N ASP A 53 -29.03 44.15 -6.25
CA ASP A 53 -28.36 45.33 -6.78
C ASP A 53 -28.47 46.53 -5.81
N ARG A 54 -29.65 46.72 -5.22
CA ARG A 54 -29.86 47.77 -4.20
C ARG A 54 -28.97 47.57 -2.98
N ILE A 55 -28.82 46.34 -2.50
CA ILE A 55 -27.96 46.03 -1.35
C ILE A 55 -26.49 46.32 -1.67
N THR A 56 -26.01 45.91 -2.83
CA THR A 56 -24.62 46.18 -3.24
C THR A 56 -24.36 47.69 -3.38
N SER A 57 -25.36 48.48 -3.76
CA SER A 57 -25.26 49.94 -3.84
C SER A 57 -25.36 50.67 -2.48
N GLN A 58 -25.82 49.99 -1.41
CA GLN A 58 -26.10 50.61 -0.10
C GLN A 58 -24.89 50.68 0.86
N GLY A 59 -23.67 50.36 0.41
CA GLY A 59 -22.47 50.50 1.24
C GLY A 59 -22.43 49.53 2.43
N ILE A 60 -22.72 48.24 2.17
CA ILE A 60 -22.65 47.18 3.18
C ILE A 60 -21.19 46.92 3.61
N HIS A 61 -21.02 46.29 4.78
CA HIS A 61 -19.69 45.98 5.32
C HIS A 61 -18.80 45.24 4.28
N PRO A 62 -17.50 45.57 4.16
CA PRO A 62 -16.59 44.99 3.17
C PRO A 62 -16.61 43.45 3.12
N SER A 63 -16.69 42.77 4.27
CA SER A 63 -16.82 41.30 4.34
C SER A 63 -18.04 40.75 3.60
N TYR A 64 -19.19 41.42 3.66
CA TYR A 64 -20.36 40.99 2.90
C TYR A 64 -20.15 41.17 1.39
N LEU A 65 -19.54 42.29 0.97
CA LEU A 65 -19.18 42.54 -0.44
C LEU A 65 -18.17 41.51 -0.96
N ALA A 66 -17.14 41.19 -0.18
CA ALA A 66 -16.11 40.21 -0.55
C ALA A 66 -16.71 38.82 -0.76
N ASN A 67 -17.71 38.42 0.04
CA ASN A 67 -18.41 37.15 -0.10
C ASN A 67 -19.42 37.13 -1.27
N ILE A 68 -20.13 38.24 -1.53
CA ILE A 68 -20.98 38.36 -2.74
C ILE A 68 -20.12 38.25 -4.00
N LYS A 69 -18.96 38.93 -4.03
CA LYS A 69 -17.99 38.81 -5.13
C LYS A 69 -17.51 37.37 -5.29
N LEU A 70 -17.21 36.67 -4.18
CA LEU A 70 -16.82 35.27 -4.22
C LEU A 70 -17.94 34.37 -4.81
N ILE A 71 -19.21 34.58 -4.45
CA ILE A 71 -20.34 33.84 -5.06
C ILE A 71 -20.37 34.06 -6.58
N ASN A 72 -20.22 35.31 -7.03
CA ASN A 72 -20.26 35.63 -8.45
C ASN A 72 -19.08 34.98 -9.21
N LEU A 73 -17.88 35.00 -8.61
CA LEU A 73 -16.71 34.32 -9.17
C LEU A 73 -16.92 32.81 -9.26
N LEU A 74 -17.45 32.18 -8.20
CA LEU A 74 -17.76 30.75 -8.21
C LEU A 74 -18.78 30.36 -9.28
N ASN A 75 -19.79 31.20 -9.49
CA ASN A 75 -20.81 30.98 -10.53
C ASN A 75 -20.28 31.24 -11.95
N SER A 76 -19.37 32.20 -12.12
CA SER A 76 -18.73 32.49 -13.42
C SER A 76 -17.80 31.37 -13.89
N GLY A 77 -17.26 30.60 -12.94
CA GLY A 77 -16.37 29.48 -13.22
C GLY A 77 -14.88 29.85 -13.36
N ASP A 78 -14.51 31.13 -13.26
CA ASP A 78 -13.11 31.58 -13.37
C ASP A 78 -12.28 31.16 -12.15
N ASN A 79 -11.51 30.09 -12.30
CA ASN A 79 -10.71 29.53 -11.22
C ASN A 79 -9.56 30.45 -10.79
N ILE A 80 -8.91 31.17 -11.72
CA ILE A 80 -7.75 32.00 -11.37
C ILE A 80 -8.23 33.19 -10.54
N LEU A 81 -9.26 33.90 -11.00
CA LEU A 81 -9.81 35.03 -10.25
C LEU A 81 -10.40 34.59 -8.91
N THR A 82 -11.05 33.43 -8.84
CA THR A 82 -11.55 32.87 -7.58
C THR A 82 -10.42 32.59 -6.61
N PHE A 83 -9.37 31.90 -7.06
CA PHE A 83 -8.21 31.58 -6.23
C PHE A 83 -7.51 32.84 -5.72
N THR A 84 -7.19 33.78 -6.61
CA THR A 84 -6.53 35.04 -6.23
C THR A 84 -7.38 35.86 -5.27
N HIS A 85 -8.71 35.91 -5.47
CA HIS A 85 -9.61 36.60 -4.55
C HIS A 85 -9.57 35.97 -3.16
N ILE A 86 -9.65 34.64 -3.04
CA ILE A 86 -9.59 33.98 -1.72
C ILE A 86 -8.22 34.19 -1.06
N ALA A 87 -7.14 33.88 -1.77
CA ALA A 87 -5.78 33.99 -1.23
C ALA A 87 -5.44 35.42 -0.76
N HIS A 88 -5.86 36.44 -1.52
CA HIS A 88 -5.63 37.84 -1.16
C HIS A 88 -6.33 38.28 0.13
N ASN A 89 -7.54 37.76 0.37
CA ASN A 89 -8.31 38.10 1.58
C ASN A 89 -7.79 37.33 2.81
N LEU A 90 -7.34 36.08 2.64
CA LEU A 90 -6.79 35.27 3.74
C LEU A 90 -5.39 35.70 4.20
N THR A 91 -4.59 36.32 3.33
CA THR A 91 -3.19 36.71 3.64
C THR A 91 -3.05 38.10 4.25
N LYS A 92 -4.09 38.94 4.19
CA LYS A 92 -4.08 40.30 4.76
C LYS A 92 -4.43 40.26 6.25
N LYS A 93 -3.60 40.88 7.09
CA LYS A 93 -3.82 41.00 8.55
C LYS A 93 -5.15 41.68 8.91
N ASP A 94 -5.62 42.62 8.08
CA ASP A 94 -6.93 43.30 8.21
C ASP A 94 -7.90 42.87 7.08
N GLY A 95 -7.71 41.66 6.54
CA GLY A 95 -8.49 41.14 5.43
C GLY A 95 -9.96 40.97 5.77
N GLU A 96 -10.82 41.09 4.76
CA GLU A 96 -12.24 40.83 4.93
C GLU A 96 -12.52 39.36 5.27
N ILE A 97 -13.37 39.12 6.28
CA ILE A 97 -13.74 37.76 6.69
C ILE A 97 -14.55 37.10 5.55
N LEU A 98 -13.98 36.03 4.99
CA LEU A 98 -14.65 35.21 3.99
C LEU A 98 -15.43 34.08 4.65
N SER A 99 -16.47 33.60 3.98
CA SER A 99 -17.28 32.48 4.43
C SER A 99 -16.53 31.17 4.21
N SER A 100 -16.32 30.42 5.29
CA SER A 100 -15.67 29.10 5.26
C SER A 100 -16.38 28.14 4.29
N ASN A 101 -17.72 28.13 4.28
CA ASN A 101 -18.52 27.28 3.37
C ASN A 101 -18.28 27.59 1.88
N LEU A 102 -18.06 28.86 1.52
CA LEU A 102 -17.78 29.23 0.13
C LEU A 102 -16.36 28.85 -0.29
N ILE A 103 -15.39 29.03 0.61
CA ILE A 103 -14.01 28.57 0.40
C ILE A 103 -13.97 27.05 0.26
N GLU A 104 -14.64 26.32 1.15
CA GLU A 104 -14.72 24.86 1.10
C GLU A 104 -15.39 24.38 -0.19
N ARG A 105 -16.47 25.04 -0.64
CA ARG A 105 -17.09 24.73 -1.95
C ARG A 105 -16.12 24.88 -3.11
N TYR A 106 -15.25 25.89 -3.06
CA TYR A 106 -14.20 26.07 -4.08
C TYR A 106 -13.12 25.00 -4.01
N ILE A 107 -12.66 24.65 -2.79
CA ILE A 107 -11.71 23.57 -2.56
C ILE A 107 -12.25 22.25 -3.10
N VAL A 108 -13.52 21.93 -2.82
CA VAL A 108 -14.18 20.72 -3.36
C VAL A 108 -14.21 20.74 -4.90
N LYS A 109 -14.44 21.91 -5.52
CA LYS A 109 -14.36 22.06 -6.99
C LYS A 109 -12.94 21.76 -7.49
N LEU A 110 -11.90 22.30 -6.85
CA LEU A 110 -10.51 22.02 -7.23
C LEU A 110 -10.17 20.53 -7.10
N ILE A 111 -10.53 19.89 -5.98
CA ILE A 111 -10.32 18.45 -5.76
C ILE A 111 -11.06 17.63 -6.84
N SER A 112 -12.33 17.96 -7.12
CA SER A 112 -13.14 17.24 -8.11
C SER A 112 -12.59 17.32 -9.53
N THR A 113 -11.89 18.43 -9.85
CA THR A 113 -11.26 18.63 -11.16
C THR A 113 -9.82 18.11 -11.21
N GLY A 114 -9.33 17.47 -10.14
CA GLY A 114 -7.97 16.93 -10.05
C GLY A 114 -6.88 17.98 -9.84
N GLN A 115 -7.25 19.24 -9.54
CA GLN A 115 -6.31 20.33 -9.26
C GLN A 115 -5.90 20.30 -7.79
N LEU A 116 -5.13 19.28 -7.41
CA LEU A 116 -4.77 19.03 -6.00
C LEU A 116 -3.76 20.03 -5.46
N SER A 117 -2.71 20.41 -6.20
CA SER A 117 -1.73 21.38 -5.69
C SER A 117 -2.36 22.74 -5.32
N PRO A 118 -3.21 23.37 -6.17
CA PRO A 118 -3.94 24.57 -5.79
C PRO A 118 -4.86 24.36 -4.58
N ALA A 119 -5.53 23.20 -4.47
CA ALA A 119 -6.35 22.89 -3.31
C ALA A 119 -5.50 22.84 -2.03
N VAL A 120 -4.37 22.12 -2.06
CA VAL A 120 -3.42 22.00 -0.95
C VAL A 120 -2.89 23.37 -0.53
N THR A 121 -2.43 24.20 -1.48
CA THR A 121 -1.97 25.56 -1.18
C THR A 121 -3.05 26.39 -0.48
N LEU A 122 -4.28 26.34 -0.98
CA LEU A 122 -5.38 27.11 -0.41
C LEU A 122 -5.73 26.64 1.00
N ILE A 123 -5.70 25.32 1.24
CA ILE A 123 -5.94 24.75 2.57
C ILE A 123 -4.85 25.21 3.54
N HIS A 124 -3.57 25.17 3.16
CA HIS A 124 -2.48 25.68 3.99
C HIS A 124 -2.66 27.17 4.32
N THR A 125 -2.90 28.02 3.30
CA THR A 125 -3.14 29.45 3.52
C THR A 125 -4.34 29.70 4.45
N MET A 126 -5.38 28.89 4.32
CA MET A 126 -6.58 28.98 5.16
C MET A 126 -6.28 28.61 6.61
N LEU A 127 -5.60 27.49 6.86
CA LEU A 127 -5.26 27.03 8.20
C LEU A 127 -4.25 27.95 8.90
N GLU A 128 -3.29 28.53 8.17
CA GLU A 128 -2.34 29.51 8.69
C GLU A 128 -3.00 30.85 9.08
N SER A 129 -4.07 31.25 8.37
CA SER A 129 -4.71 32.54 8.59
C SER A 129 -5.53 32.61 9.90
N ASP A 130 -6.46 31.66 10.09
CA ASP A 130 -7.25 31.51 11.32
C ASP A 130 -7.86 30.10 11.39
N LYS A 131 -7.15 29.19 12.04
CA LYS A 131 -7.57 27.80 12.22
C LYS A 131 -8.90 27.66 12.97
N SER A 132 -9.26 28.62 13.84
CA SER A 132 -10.48 28.56 14.64
C SER A 132 -11.73 28.88 13.81
N SER A 133 -11.61 29.80 12.84
CA SER A 133 -12.71 30.21 11.96
C SER A 133 -12.82 29.38 10.68
N TYR A 134 -11.71 28.78 10.22
CA TYR A 134 -11.66 28.08 8.94
C TYR A 134 -11.28 26.61 9.09
N GLY A 135 -12.27 25.78 9.40
CA GLY A 135 -12.14 24.31 9.38
C GLY A 135 -12.75 23.70 8.11
N LEU A 136 -12.11 22.67 7.56
CA LEU A 136 -12.74 21.81 6.55
C LEU A 136 -13.66 20.77 7.21
N SER A 137 -14.76 20.44 6.53
CA SER A 137 -15.60 19.32 6.95
C SER A 137 -14.85 17.98 6.82
N ARG A 138 -15.30 17.00 7.60
CA ARG A 138 -14.80 15.61 7.53
C ARG A 138 -14.98 15.03 6.13
N GLN A 139 -16.07 15.41 5.44
CA GLN A 139 -16.37 14.98 4.08
C GLN A 139 -15.31 15.50 3.10
N THR A 140 -14.92 16.77 3.20
CA THR A 140 -13.89 17.35 2.33
C THR A 140 -12.52 16.73 2.58
N TRP A 141 -12.15 16.50 3.84
CA TRP A 141 -10.91 15.79 4.17
C TRP A 141 -10.90 14.35 3.63
N SER A 142 -12.01 13.62 3.80
CA SER A 142 -12.15 12.28 3.25
C SER A 142 -12.08 12.28 1.71
N PHE A 143 -12.66 13.29 1.06
CA PHE A 143 -12.63 13.42 -0.40
C PHE A 143 -11.22 13.77 -0.91
N LEU A 144 -10.51 14.68 -0.23
CA LEU A 144 -9.12 14.99 -0.52
C LEU A 144 -8.22 13.75 -0.39
N ALA A 145 -8.36 12.99 0.70
CA ALA A 145 -7.58 11.78 0.93
C ALA A 145 -7.85 10.72 -0.15
N SER A 146 -9.11 10.48 -0.51
CA SER A 146 -9.47 9.58 -1.63
C SER A 146 -8.81 10.05 -2.92
N ARG A 147 -8.90 11.35 -3.23
CA ARG A 147 -8.41 11.88 -4.50
C ARG A 147 -6.89 11.91 -4.58
N ALA A 148 -6.20 12.20 -3.47
CA ALA A 148 -4.75 12.09 -3.36
C ALA A 148 -4.30 10.65 -3.64
N CYS A 149 -4.99 9.66 -3.06
CA CYS A 149 -4.71 8.25 -3.29
C CYS A 149 -4.98 7.81 -4.75
N GLU A 150 -6.10 8.23 -5.33
CA GLU A 150 -6.47 7.91 -6.72
C GLU A 150 -5.46 8.47 -7.74
N LEU A 151 -4.94 9.67 -7.49
CA LEU A 151 -4.01 10.35 -8.40
C LEU A 151 -2.53 10.08 -8.06
N GLY A 152 -2.24 9.45 -6.92
CA GLY A 152 -0.87 9.26 -6.44
C GLY A 152 -0.17 10.58 -6.07
N ASP A 153 -0.93 11.60 -5.66
CA ASP A 153 -0.42 12.95 -5.42
C ASP A 153 0.28 13.03 -4.05
N HIS A 154 1.59 13.33 -4.08
CA HIS A 154 2.42 13.32 -2.88
C HIS A 154 2.17 14.54 -1.97
N ASP A 155 1.91 15.72 -2.52
CA ASP A 155 1.72 16.94 -1.74
C ASP A 155 0.39 16.86 -0.97
N ALA A 156 -0.68 16.43 -1.66
CA ALA A 156 -1.97 16.20 -1.02
C ALA A 156 -1.92 15.08 0.02
N ALA A 157 -1.19 13.99 -0.25
CA ALA A 157 -0.96 12.93 0.72
C ALA A 157 -0.21 13.43 1.96
N THR A 158 0.78 14.31 1.77
CA THR A 158 1.57 14.93 2.84
C THR A 158 0.71 15.83 3.72
N LEU A 159 -0.15 16.66 3.13
CA LEU A 159 -1.12 17.47 3.86
C LEU A 159 -2.07 16.59 4.69
N VAL A 160 -2.63 15.53 4.10
CA VAL A 160 -3.51 14.58 4.82
C VAL A 160 -2.79 13.92 5.99
N TYR A 161 -1.53 13.52 5.80
CA TYR A 161 -0.70 12.95 6.86
C TYR A 161 -0.53 13.96 8.01
N HIS A 162 -0.09 15.17 7.71
CA HIS A 162 0.20 16.20 8.70
C HIS A 162 -1.02 16.89 9.32
N GLU A 163 -2.25 16.65 8.86
CA GLU A 163 -3.44 17.22 9.50
C GLU A 163 -4.31 16.16 10.19
N ILE A 164 -4.23 14.89 9.76
CA ILE A 164 -5.14 13.83 10.24
C ILE A 164 -4.39 12.74 11.01
N ILE A 165 -3.23 12.32 10.51
CA ILE A 165 -2.50 11.17 11.06
C ILE A 165 -1.52 11.63 12.13
N ASP A 166 -0.75 12.67 11.85
CA ASP A 166 0.39 13.12 12.66
C ASP A 166 0.51 14.66 12.62
N PRO A 167 -0.33 15.38 13.39
CA PRO A 167 -0.45 16.81 13.26
C PRO A 167 0.69 17.56 13.90
N ILE A 168 1.35 18.36 13.08
CA ILE A 168 2.53 19.17 13.43
C ILE A 168 2.24 20.07 14.63
N GLU A 169 1.02 20.59 14.74
CA GLU A 169 0.61 21.48 15.84
C GLU A 169 0.64 20.83 17.22
N ALA A 170 0.44 19.52 17.33
CA ALA A 170 0.57 18.82 18.61
C ALA A 170 2.01 18.89 19.14
N TYR A 171 3.01 18.95 18.24
CA TYR A 171 4.43 19.00 18.58
C TYR A 171 4.96 20.42 18.82
N LEU A 172 4.16 21.45 18.54
CA LEU A 172 4.49 22.84 18.87
C LEU A 172 4.12 23.20 20.32
N ASP A 173 3.34 22.37 21.00
CA ASP A 173 3.03 22.52 22.43
C ASP A 173 4.18 21.94 23.29
N PRO A 174 4.90 22.76 24.07
CA PRO A 174 5.98 22.29 24.95
C PRO A 174 5.54 21.30 26.03
N ALA A 175 4.23 21.22 26.34
CA ALA A 175 3.67 20.27 27.30
C ALA A 175 3.34 18.91 26.67
N PHE A 176 3.39 18.79 25.35
CA PHE A 176 3.05 17.57 24.64
C PHE A 176 4.22 16.59 24.62
N ASN A 177 4.14 15.57 25.47
CA ASN A 177 5.11 14.47 25.56
C ASN A 177 4.66 13.19 24.82
N GLY A 178 3.62 13.29 23.99
CA GLY A 178 3.04 12.15 23.28
C GLY A 178 3.81 11.76 22.02
N LEU A 179 3.79 10.47 21.68
CA LEU A 179 4.21 9.97 20.36
C LEU A 179 3.02 9.95 19.36
N ASP A 180 1.80 10.27 19.82
CA ASP A 180 0.56 10.05 19.10
C ASP A 180 -0.34 11.30 19.04
N ASN A 181 -0.95 11.54 17.88
CA ASN A 181 -1.91 12.63 17.65
C ASN A 181 -3.06 12.70 18.70
N PRO A 182 -3.21 13.81 19.46
CA PRO A 182 -4.34 14.04 20.37
C PRO A 182 -5.61 14.55 19.68
N HIS A 183 -5.51 15.01 18.43
CA HIS A 183 -6.55 15.60 17.61
C HIS A 183 -6.75 14.80 16.33
N VAL A 184 -7.40 13.64 16.44
CA VAL A 184 -7.88 12.91 15.26
C VAL A 184 -9.31 13.39 14.96
N PRO A 185 -9.54 14.25 13.95
CA PRO A 185 -10.87 14.82 13.71
C PRO A 185 -11.89 13.75 13.30
N PHE A 186 -11.42 12.67 12.67
CA PHE A 186 -12.15 11.46 12.28
C PHE A 186 -11.16 10.36 11.83
N LEU A 187 -11.64 9.11 11.73
CA LEU A 187 -10.82 7.97 11.29
C LEU A 187 -10.77 7.86 9.76
N LEU A 188 -9.57 7.75 9.19
CA LEU A 188 -9.38 7.44 7.77
C LEU A 188 -9.62 5.95 7.52
N PHE A 189 -10.28 5.61 6.41
CA PHE A 189 -10.50 4.23 6.02
C PHE A 189 -9.17 3.44 5.89
N PRO A 190 -9.12 2.16 6.31
CA PRO A 190 -7.93 1.32 6.20
C PRO A 190 -7.29 1.30 4.79
N ASP A 191 -8.11 1.25 3.74
CA ASP A 191 -7.63 1.24 2.35
C ASP A 191 -6.87 2.52 1.98
N ILE A 192 -7.34 3.68 2.47
CA ILE A 192 -6.66 4.97 2.29
C ILE A 192 -5.30 4.95 2.99
N LEU A 193 -5.19 4.37 4.19
CA LEU A 193 -3.92 4.26 4.89
C LEU A 193 -2.90 3.41 4.13
N ALA A 194 -3.32 2.29 3.53
CA ALA A 194 -2.44 1.49 2.68
C ALA A 194 -1.99 2.26 1.43
N LEU A 195 -2.89 2.97 0.75
CA LEU A 195 -2.57 3.74 -0.44
C LEU A 195 -1.63 4.92 -0.13
N LEU A 196 -1.86 5.64 0.96
CA LEU A 196 -0.94 6.68 1.44
C LEU A 196 0.45 6.09 1.73
N ALA A 197 0.52 4.94 2.40
CA ALA A 197 1.80 4.28 2.68
C ALA A 197 2.55 3.91 1.38
N VAL A 198 1.83 3.45 0.34
CA VAL A 198 2.41 3.16 -0.98
C VAL A 198 2.91 4.43 -1.67
N ILE A 199 2.18 5.55 -1.61
CA ILE A 199 2.63 6.85 -2.15
C ILE A 199 3.93 7.28 -1.46
N PHE A 200 3.97 7.26 -0.13
CA PHE A 200 5.17 7.65 0.62
C PHE A 200 6.36 6.71 0.38
N MET A 201 6.10 5.41 0.26
CA MET A 201 7.09 4.41 -0.13
C MET A 201 7.70 4.73 -1.50
N HIS A 202 6.88 5.04 -2.51
CA HIS A 202 7.39 5.42 -3.83
C HIS A 202 8.14 6.74 -3.82
N ASN A 203 7.96 7.60 -2.83
CA ASN A 203 8.75 8.83 -2.66
C ASN A 203 9.99 8.63 -1.74
N GLY A 204 10.21 7.42 -1.22
CA GLY A 204 11.31 7.14 -0.28
C GLY A 204 11.13 7.79 1.10
N ASN A 205 9.95 8.34 1.38
CA ASN A 205 9.65 9.02 2.62
C ASN A 205 9.20 8.01 3.68
N HIS A 206 10.16 7.44 4.41
CA HIS A 206 9.90 6.38 5.38
C HIS A 206 9.23 6.88 6.67
N VAL A 207 9.39 8.15 7.04
CA VAL A 207 8.85 8.70 8.30
C VAL A 207 7.31 8.63 8.32
N PRO A 208 6.57 9.14 7.31
CA PRO A 208 5.13 9.01 7.24
C PRO A 208 4.63 7.56 7.21
N VAL A 209 5.37 6.64 6.59
CA VAL A 209 4.98 5.22 6.56
C VAL A 209 5.02 4.61 7.97
N VAL A 210 6.00 5.00 8.80
CA VAL A 210 6.05 4.60 10.21
C VAL A 210 4.86 5.21 10.98
N GLY A 211 4.59 6.50 10.79
CA GLY A 211 3.44 7.17 11.42
C GLY A 211 2.10 6.53 11.05
N ILE A 212 1.91 6.20 9.77
CA ILE A 212 0.73 5.44 9.29
C ILE A 212 0.63 4.08 9.97
N GLN A 213 1.73 3.36 10.14
CA GLN A 213 1.72 2.07 10.84
C GLN A 213 1.32 2.22 12.32
N LEU A 214 1.81 3.26 13.00
CA LEU A 214 1.44 3.55 14.40
C LEU A 214 -0.04 3.94 14.51
N TYR A 215 -0.52 4.83 13.65
CA TYR A 215 -1.94 5.17 13.54
C TYR A 215 -2.80 3.93 13.29
N PHE A 216 -2.36 3.05 12.38
CA PHE A 216 -3.05 1.80 12.11
C PHE A 216 -3.08 0.88 13.32
N LYS A 217 -1.96 0.75 14.04
CA LYS A 217 -1.85 -0.04 15.29
C LYS A 217 -2.82 0.46 16.37
N LYS A 218 -3.04 1.78 16.44
CA LYS A 218 -3.89 2.44 17.44
C LYS A 218 -5.38 2.16 17.17
N PHE A 219 -5.82 2.30 15.92
CA PHE A 219 -7.25 2.28 15.59
C PHE A 219 -7.76 1.00 14.92
N TYR A 220 -6.88 0.18 14.35
CA TYR A 220 -7.27 -0.98 13.56
C TYR A 220 -6.63 -2.27 14.04
N SER A 221 -7.37 -3.37 13.90
CA SER A 221 -6.87 -4.71 14.21
C SER A 221 -6.03 -5.26 13.05
N TYR A 222 -4.78 -5.64 13.32
CA TYR A 222 -3.92 -6.30 12.32
C TYR A 222 -4.54 -7.60 11.83
N PHE A 223 -5.27 -8.31 12.70
CA PHE A 223 -5.89 -9.60 12.40
C PHE A 223 -7.15 -9.49 11.54
N TRP A 224 -7.95 -8.44 11.69
CA TRP A 224 -9.17 -8.24 10.89
C TRP A 224 -8.88 -7.53 9.57
N HIS A 225 -7.82 -6.72 9.53
CA HIS A 225 -7.39 -6.00 8.34
C HIS A 225 -6.02 -6.49 7.85
N ARG A 226 -5.83 -7.81 7.77
CA ARG A 226 -4.52 -8.44 7.47
C ARG A 226 -3.92 -7.95 6.15
N THR A 227 -4.72 -7.87 5.09
CA THR A 227 -4.25 -7.42 3.78
C THR A 227 -3.72 -5.98 3.83
N ILE A 228 -4.43 -5.11 4.54
CA ILE A 228 -4.05 -3.70 4.72
C ILE A 228 -2.78 -3.59 5.55
N TYR A 229 -2.72 -4.27 6.70
CA TYR A 229 -1.54 -4.28 7.55
C TYR A 229 -0.31 -4.87 6.83
N ARG A 230 -0.47 -5.95 6.05
CA ARG A 230 0.59 -6.52 5.21
C ARG A 230 1.12 -5.46 4.23
N THR A 231 0.23 -4.74 3.58
CA THR A 231 0.59 -3.69 2.61
C THR A 231 1.39 -2.57 3.28
N ILE A 232 0.93 -2.07 4.44
CA ILE A 232 1.64 -1.04 5.21
C ILE A 232 3.02 -1.55 5.69
N ALA A 233 3.09 -2.80 6.15
CA ALA A 233 4.35 -3.39 6.62
C ALA A 233 5.36 -3.58 5.48
N LEU A 234 4.92 -4.00 4.29
CA LEU A 234 5.76 -4.07 3.09
C LEU A 234 6.22 -2.68 2.65
N ALA A 235 5.31 -1.70 2.63
CA ALA A 235 5.63 -0.31 2.31
C ALA A 235 6.69 0.28 3.25
N LYS A 236 6.66 -0.11 4.54
CA LYS A 236 7.68 0.31 5.51
C LYS A 236 9.07 -0.23 5.16
N ILE A 237 9.17 -1.53 4.88
CA ILE A 237 10.43 -2.17 4.46
C ILE A 237 10.97 -1.49 3.20
N GLU A 238 10.10 -1.32 2.20
CA GLU A 238 10.45 -0.76 0.90
C GLU A 238 10.83 0.72 0.97
N SER A 239 10.14 1.53 1.77
CA SER A 239 10.47 2.95 1.97
C SER A 239 11.84 3.12 2.64
N GLN A 240 12.16 2.30 3.63
CA GLN A 240 13.48 2.29 4.29
C GLN A 240 14.57 1.78 3.35
N ALA A 241 14.28 0.74 2.56
CA ALA A 241 15.22 0.23 1.57
C ALA A 241 15.53 1.28 0.49
N LYS A 242 14.49 1.98 0.00
CA LYS A 242 14.63 3.09 -0.95
C LYS A 242 15.43 4.26 -0.37
N ALA A 243 15.30 4.53 0.92
CA ALA A 243 16.12 5.50 1.65
C ALA A 243 17.55 5.01 1.97
N GLY A 244 17.94 3.80 1.56
CA GLY A 244 19.26 3.23 1.82
C GLY A 244 19.50 2.75 3.26
N LEU A 245 18.47 2.71 4.10
CA LEU A 245 18.56 2.36 5.52
C LEU A 245 18.56 0.84 5.73
N PHE A 246 19.63 0.16 5.28
CA PHE A 246 19.71 -1.31 5.25
C PHE A 246 19.39 -1.99 6.58
N SER A 247 20.00 -1.57 7.69
CA SER A 247 19.80 -2.22 9.00
C SER A 247 18.36 -2.15 9.47
N ARG A 248 17.66 -1.03 9.18
CA ARG A 248 16.24 -0.86 9.53
C ARG A 248 15.35 -1.73 8.64
N ALA A 249 15.56 -1.67 7.33
CA ALA A 249 14.81 -2.46 6.36
C ALA A 249 14.95 -3.96 6.62
N LEU A 250 16.16 -4.42 6.95
CA LEU A 250 16.44 -5.81 7.33
C LEU A 250 15.69 -6.21 8.61
N SER A 251 15.75 -5.37 9.65
CA SER A 251 15.06 -5.62 10.92
C SER A 251 13.54 -5.72 10.73
N ASP A 252 12.95 -4.79 9.97
CA ASP A 252 11.52 -4.80 9.66
C ASP A 252 11.13 -5.99 8.76
N PHE A 253 11.98 -6.37 7.79
CA PHE A 253 11.78 -7.58 6.98
C PHE A 253 11.78 -8.85 7.83
N VAL A 254 12.76 -9.02 8.72
CA VAL A 254 12.84 -10.17 9.64
C VAL A 254 11.62 -10.20 10.56
N SER A 255 11.23 -9.06 11.10
CA SER A 255 10.02 -8.93 11.92
C SER A 255 8.77 -9.37 11.14
N LEU A 256 8.61 -8.93 9.88
CA LEU A 256 7.49 -9.32 9.03
C LEU A 256 7.53 -10.80 8.63
N ALA A 257 8.72 -11.36 8.40
CA ALA A 257 8.91 -12.77 8.08
C ALA A 257 8.43 -13.66 9.23
N TRP A 258 8.73 -13.31 10.49
CA TRP A 258 8.21 -14.04 11.65
C TRP A 258 6.67 -14.05 11.74
N GLN A 259 6.01 -13.08 11.12
CA GLN A 259 4.54 -12.97 11.09
C GLN A 259 3.90 -13.82 9.99
N HIS A 260 4.67 -14.35 9.03
CA HIS A 260 4.18 -15.19 7.95
C HIS A 260 4.26 -16.68 8.33
N ARG A 261 3.16 -17.40 8.12
CA ARG A 261 3.07 -18.84 8.37
C ARG A 261 3.96 -19.64 7.43
N GLY A 262 4.32 -19.05 6.29
CA GLY A 262 5.28 -19.56 5.33
C GLY A 262 6.61 -19.98 5.96
N TYR A 263 7.00 -19.30 7.04
CA TYR A 263 8.26 -19.48 7.73
C TYR A 263 8.12 -20.14 9.11
N ARG A 264 6.96 -20.77 9.39
CA ARG A 264 6.69 -21.50 10.63
C ARG A 264 6.29 -22.95 10.38
N GLY A 265 6.27 -23.75 11.45
CA GLY A 265 5.81 -25.13 11.42
C GLY A 265 4.42 -25.31 10.78
N LEU A 266 4.15 -26.52 10.30
CA LEU A 266 2.93 -26.89 9.59
C LEU A 266 1.72 -26.98 10.53
N THR A 267 1.27 -25.86 11.09
CA THR A 267 0.04 -25.76 11.89
C THR A 267 -1.14 -25.44 10.97
N LYS A 268 -2.33 -26.03 11.16
CA LYS A 268 -3.54 -25.69 10.38
C LYS A 268 -3.95 -24.23 10.59
N GLY A 269 -4.46 -23.57 9.54
CA GLY A 269 -4.84 -22.15 9.59
C GLY A 269 -5.89 -21.83 10.65
N SER A 270 -6.89 -22.71 10.80
CA SER A 270 -7.94 -22.58 11.82
C SER A 270 -7.39 -22.60 13.26
N VAL A 271 -6.34 -23.38 13.51
CA VAL A 271 -5.68 -23.43 14.83
C VAL A 271 -4.92 -22.14 15.10
N VAL A 272 -4.22 -21.61 14.09
CA VAL A 272 -3.51 -20.33 14.20
C VAL A 272 -4.49 -19.19 14.47
N GLU A 273 -5.59 -19.14 13.73
CA GLU A 273 -6.66 -18.16 13.94
C GLU A 273 -7.27 -18.26 15.35
N HIS A 274 -7.56 -19.48 15.82
CA HIS A 274 -8.05 -19.69 17.18
C HIS A 274 -7.04 -19.17 18.22
N ASN A 275 -5.75 -19.48 18.05
CA ASN A 275 -4.70 -19.02 18.95
C ASN A 275 -4.56 -17.50 18.97
N LEU A 276 -4.69 -16.84 17.81
CA LEU A 276 -4.65 -15.38 17.71
C LEU A 276 -5.82 -14.72 18.44
N LYS A 277 -7.04 -15.24 18.25
CA LYS A 277 -8.24 -14.78 18.96
C LYS A 277 -8.12 -14.99 20.47
N TYR A 278 -7.63 -16.17 20.87
CA TYR A 278 -7.39 -16.50 22.27
C TYR A 278 -6.33 -15.59 22.91
N ALA A 279 -5.24 -15.30 22.21
CA ALA A 279 -4.22 -14.38 22.70
C ALA A 279 -4.76 -12.95 22.87
N LEU A 280 -5.57 -12.49 21.92
CA LEU A 280 -6.20 -11.18 21.99
C LEU A 280 -7.14 -11.07 23.20
N ASP A 281 -7.98 -12.08 23.41
CA ASP A 281 -8.91 -12.17 24.55
C ASP A 281 -8.16 -12.15 25.90
N LYS A 282 -7.09 -12.94 26.03
CA LYS A 282 -6.27 -12.94 27.26
C LYS A 282 -5.57 -11.61 27.51
N ASN A 283 -5.10 -10.95 26.46
CA ASN A 283 -4.46 -9.64 26.57
C ASN A 283 -5.48 -8.50 26.78
N GLN A 284 -6.78 -8.72 26.56
CA GLN A 284 -7.81 -7.72 26.75
C GLN A 284 -7.90 -7.26 28.21
N LYS A 285 -7.80 -8.17 29.17
CA LYS A 285 -7.87 -7.83 30.59
C LYS A 285 -6.73 -6.90 31.02
N LEU A 286 -5.49 -7.25 30.65
CA LEU A 286 -4.31 -6.42 30.93
C LEU A 286 -4.42 -5.05 30.24
N ARG A 287 -4.93 -5.02 29.01
CA ARG A 287 -5.17 -3.76 28.30
C ARG A 287 -6.21 -2.90 29.01
N GLN A 288 -7.31 -3.50 29.47
CA GLN A 288 -8.35 -2.77 30.18
C GLN A 288 -7.84 -2.20 31.50
N GLU A 289 -7.01 -2.96 32.24
CA GLU A 289 -6.33 -2.47 33.44
C GLU A 289 -5.41 -1.28 33.12
N ALA A 290 -4.62 -1.36 32.04
CA ALA A 290 -3.78 -0.24 31.60
C ALA A 290 -4.58 0.99 31.16
N ILE A 291 -5.69 0.80 30.44
CA ILE A 291 -6.61 1.88 30.06
C ILE A 291 -7.18 2.57 31.29
N LEU A 292 -7.62 1.81 32.30
CA LEU A 292 -8.20 2.38 33.53
C LEU A 292 -7.15 3.09 34.40
N ALA A 293 -5.89 2.67 34.32
CA ALA A 293 -4.78 3.28 35.04
C ALA A 293 -4.21 4.53 34.34
N SER A 294 -4.53 4.73 33.07
CA SER A 294 -4.02 5.83 32.27
C SER A 294 -4.90 7.07 32.37
N ASN A 295 -4.27 8.23 32.56
CA ASN A 295 -4.95 9.53 32.53
C ASN A 295 -5.32 9.95 31.10
N ASP A 296 -4.65 9.38 30.10
CA ASP A 296 -4.94 9.60 28.68
C ASP A 296 -4.80 8.29 27.88
N PRO A 297 -5.80 7.39 27.96
CA PRO A 297 -5.71 6.06 27.37
C PRO A 297 -5.61 6.08 25.84
N LEU A 298 -5.95 7.20 25.20
CA LEU A 298 -5.82 7.36 23.76
C LEU A 298 -4.37 7.57 23.37
N ASN A 299 -3.56 8.27 24.17
CA ASN A 299 -2.18 8.62 23.80
C ASN A 299 -1.12 7.86 24.63
N ASP A 300 -1.55 6.92 25.46
CA ASP A 300 -0.65 6.09 26.26
C ASP A 300 0.00 4.96 25.44
N SER A 301 1.27 5.18 25.09
CA SER A 301 2.10 4.24 24.34
C SER A 301 2.32 2.89 25.02
N THR A 302 2.04 2.75 26.32
CA THR A 302 2.16 1.48 27.05
C THR A 302 0.98 0.54 26.77
N ILE A 303 -0.13 1.05 26.24
CA ILE A 303 -1.33 0.29 25.95
C ILE A 303 -1.21 -0.41 24.60
N GLU A 304 -1.02 -1.73 24.62
CA GLU A 304 -0.88 -2.54 23.40
C GLU A 304 -2.22 -3.12 22.89
N TYR A 305 -2.75 -2.54 21.80
CA TYR A 305 -4.00 -2.98 21.16
C TYR A 305 -3.87 -4.23 20.26
N ASN A 306 -2.72 -4.41 19.62
CA ASN A 306 -2.47 -5.48 18.64
C ASN A 306 -1.51 -6.55 19.17
N LYS A 307 -1.72 -7.02 20.41
CA LYS A 307 -0.88 -8.01 21.07
C LYS A 307 -1.40 -9.44 20.84
N TYR A 308 -0.76 -10.15 19.92
CA TYR A 308 -1.11 -11.52 19.52
C TYR A 308 -0.20 -12.60 20.14
N THR A 309 0.61 -12.22 21.12
CA THR A 309 1.52 -13.09 21.83
C THR A 309 1.09 -13.24 23.29
N LEU A 310 1.37 -14.40 23.86
CA LEU A 310 1.18 -14.67 25.28
C LEU A 310 2.55 -14.77 25.96
N PRO A 311 2.68 -14.36 27.24
CA PRO A 311 3.93 -14.52 27.98
C PRO A 311 4.46 -15.95 27.90
N GLY A 312 5.75 -16.10 27.56
CA GLY A 312 6.41 -17.40 27.42
C GLY A 312 5.93 -18.28 26.25
N LYS A 313 5.06 -17.77 25.37
CA LYS A 313 4.61 -18.47 24.16
C LYS A 313 5.29 -17.92 22.92
N THR A 314 5.47 -18.79 21.93
CA THR A 314 5.95 -18.39 20.62
C THR A 314 4.92 -17.52 19.92
N PHE A 315 5.42 -16.60 19.10
CA PHE A 315 4.59 -15.73 18.29
C PHE A 315 3.67 -16.55 17.35
N GLN A 316 2.45 -16.07 17.08
CA GLN A 316 1.52 -16.74 16.17
C GLN A 316 1.50 -15.98 14.84
N SER A 317 1.65 -16.69 13.72
CA SER A 317 1.66 -16.05 12.40
C SER A 317 0.32 -15.38 12.09
N ILE A 318 0.35 -14.11 11.71
CA ILE A 318 -0.83 -13.34 11.32
C ILE A 318 -1.15 -13.60 9.84
N PHE A 319 -0.12 -13.73 9.01
CA PHE A 319 -0.24 -13.87 7.56
C PHE A 319 -0.10 -15.32 7.12
N ASP A 320 -0.88 -15.69 6.10
CA ASP A 320 -0.62 -16.89 5.32
C ASP A 320 0.43 -16.60 4.22
N GLY A 321 0.99 -17.65 3.64
CA GLY A 321 1.99 -17.52 2.56
C GLY A 321 3.37 -17.05 3.04
N VAL A 322 4.16 -16.55 2.09
CA VAL A 322 5.52 -16.02 2.24
C VAL A 322 5.60 -14.59 1.69
N ILE A 323 6.70 -13.90 1.93
CA ILE A 323 6.99 -12.61 1.27
C ILE A 323 7.62 -12.94 -0.08
N SER A 324 7.00 -12.49 -1.17
CA SER A 324 7.51 -12.69 -2.52
C SER A 324 8.65 -11.72 -2.84
N ILE A 325 9.57 -12.09 -3.73
CA ILE A 325 10.53 -11.16 -4.33
C ILE A 325 9.80 -9.97 -4.98
N ALA A 326 8.64 -10.19 -5.59
CA ALA A 326 7.86 -9.13 -6.23
C ALA A 326 7.23 -8.16 -5.22
N ASP A 327 7.04 -8.59 -3.96
CA ASP A 327 6.47 -7.75 -2.91
C ASP A 327 7.48 -6.70 -2.39
N THR A 328 8.79 -6.94 -2.57
CA THR A 328 9.86 -6.10 -1.98
C THR A 328 10.99 -5.74 -2.96
N PRO A 329 10.70 -5.08 -4.10
CA PRO A 329 11.69 -4.80 -5.14
C PRO A 329 12.89 -3.94 -4.67
N TYR A 330 12.67 -2.86 -3.92
CA TYR A 330 13.74 -1.99 -3.44
C TYR A 330 14.60 -2.69 -2.39
N PHE A 331 14.00 -3.47 -1.49
CA PHE A 331 14.77 -4.29 -0.54
C PHE A 331 15.64 -5.33 -1.25
N ASN A 332 15.11 -5.97 -2.31
CA ASN A 332 15.86 -6.96 -3.07
C ASN A 332 17.05 -6.33 -3.83
N GLU A 333 16.88 -5.13 -4.38
CA GLU A 333 18.00 -4.40 -4.99
C GLU A 333 19.06 -4.00 -3.96
N LEU A 334 18.63 -3.60 -2.75
CA LEU A 334 19.55 -3.28 -1.66
C LEU A 334 20.32 -4.52 -1.18
N ILE A 335 19.66 -5.68 -1.07
CA ILE A 335 20.30 -6.97 -0.80
C ILE A 335 21.29 -7.30 -1.91
N ARG A 336 20.92 -7.13 -3.18
CA ARG A 336 21.82 -7.37 -4.33
C ARG A 336 23.08 -6.51 -4.25
N SER A 337 22.94 -5.22 -3.95
CA SER A 337 24.09 -4.32 -3.74
C SER A 337 25.01 -4.84 -2.62
N LYS A 338 24.45 -5.32 -1.51
CA LYS A 338 25.24 -5.88 -0.40
C LYS A 338 25.89 -7.21 -0.75
N VAL A 339 25.21 -8.08 -1.47
CA VAL A 339 25.78 -9.34 -1.98
C VAL A 339 26.96 -9.06 -2.92
N LYS A 340 26.83 -8.08 -3.82
CA LYS A 340 27.95 -7.64 -4.69
C LYS A 340 29.16 -7.16 -3.91
N GLN A 341 28.95 -6.41 -2.82
CA GLN A 341 30.04 -5.99 -1.92
C GLN A 341 30.76 -7.21 -1.30
N VAL A 342 30.02 -8.19 -0.81
CA VAL A 342 30.58 -9.43 -0.25
C VAL A 342 31.37 -10.23 -1.30
N ILE A 343 30.86 -10.31 -2.54
CA ILE A 343 31.54 -11.00 -3.65
C ILE A 343 32.86 -10.30 -4.00
N ALA A 344 32.87 -8.97 -4.04
CA ALA A 344 34.05 -8.17 -4.39
C ALA A 344 35.21 -8.38 -3.39
N GLU A 345 34.91 -8.72 -2.15
CA GLU A 345 35.90 -9.00 -1.10
C GLU A 345 36.57 -10.39 -1.24
N ARG A 346 36.10 -11.23 -2.19
CA ARG A 346 36.67 -12.52 -2.66
C ARG A 346 36.90 -13.64 -1.64
N SER A 347 36.90 -13.38 -0.33
CA SER A 347 37.07 -14.41 0.70
C SER A 347 35.72 -14.92 1.24
N SER A 348 35.59 -16.25 1.28
CA SER A 348 34.51 -17.01 1.93
C SER A 348 33.08 -16.51 1.65
N VAL A 349 32.78 -16.14 0.40
CA VAL A 349 31.48 -15.56 -0.02
C VAL A 349 30.30 -16.39 0.47
N THR A 350 30.28 -17.70 0.18
CA THR A 350 29.18 -18.60 0.59
C THR A 350 28.98 -18.62 2.11
N GLU A 351 30.07 -18.75 2.87
CA GLU A 351 30.02 -18.81 4.33
C GLU A 351 29.49 -17.50 4.93
N ARG A 352 29.94 -16.35 4.43
CA ARG A 352 29.48 -15.04 4.89
C ARG A 352 28.01 -14.81 4.60
N LEU A 353 27.54 -15.20 3.42
CA LEU A 353 26.13 -15.11 3.05
C LEU A 353 25.27 -16.06 3.89
N VAL A 354 25.74 -17.28 4.15
CA VAL A 354 25.06 -18.24 5.03
C VAL A 354 25.00 -17.71 6.46
N ASN A 355 26.10 -17.15 6.98
CA ASN A 355 26.16 -16.54 8.30
C ASN A 355 25.17 -15.38 8.41
N PHE A 356 25.11 -14.51 7.39
CA PHE A 356 24.13 -13.44 7.32
C PHE A 356 22.68 -13.96 7.40
N ILE A 357 22.34 -15.02 6.66
CA ILE A 357 21.01 -15.63 6.71
C ILE A 357 20.76 -16.25 8.09
N SER A 358 21.71 -17.02 8.63
CA SER A 358 21.55 -17.76 9.90
C SER A 358 21.45 -16.86 11.12
N SER A 359 22.14 -15.72 11.11
CA SER A 359 22.09 -14.72 12.19
C SER A 359 20.78 -13.92 12.20
N ASN A 360 19.99 -13.99 11.13
CA ASN A 360 18.77 -13.20 10.98
C ASN A 360 17.53 -14.10 10.86
N HIS A 361 17.26 -14.63 9.66
CA HIS A 361 16.08 -15.45 9.40
C HIS A 361 16.21 -16.21 8.07
N HIS A 362 15.77 -17.48 8.03
CA HIS A 362 15.83 -18.32 6.83
C HIS A 362 15.04 -17.76 5.62
N GLY A 363 14.05 -16.90 5.86
CA GLY A 363 13.34 -16.20 4.78
C GLY A 363 14.25 -15.31 3.91
N LEU A 364 15.46 -14.95 4.39
CA LEU A 364 16.46 -14.22 3.61
C LEU A 364 17.16 -15.10 2.56
N THR A 365 16.99 -16.42 2.57
CA THR A 365 17.56 -17.29 1.53
C THR A 365 17.04 -16.89 0.15
N THR A 366 15.75 -16.62 0.00
CA THR A 366 15.14 -16.22 -1.27
C THR A 366 15.77 -14.96 -1.89
N PRO A 367 15.83 -13.80 -1.19
CA PRO A 367 16.41 -12.58 -1.75
C PRO A 367 17.92 -12.70 -2.01
N VAL A 368 18.66 -13.42 -1.16
CA VAL A 368 20.11 -13.65 -1.38
C VAL A 368 20.35 -14.52 -2.61
N VAL A 369 19.59 -15.60 -2.79
CA VAL A 369 19.67 -16.47 -3.96
C VAL A 369 19.27 -15.72 -5.23
N ALA A 370 18.19 -14.92 -5.16
CA ALA A 370 17.75 -14.09 -6.28
C ALA A 370 18.86 -13.12 -6.73
N ALA A 371 19.58 -12.50 -5.79
CA ALA A 371 20.70 -11.63 -6.09
C ALA A 371 21.85 -12.37 -6.81
N LEU A 372 22.28 -13.53 -6.29
CA LEU A 372 23.34 -14.34 -6.89
C LEU A 372 22.94 -14.85 -8.29
N CYS A 373 21.71 -15.35 -8.43
CA CYS A 373 21.14 -15.78 -9.70
C CYS A 373 21.11 -14.66 -10.74
N SER A 374 20.73 -13.44 -10.33
CA SER A 374 20.68 -12.26 -11.22
C SER A 374 22.05 -11.80 -11.69
N ASP A 375 23.11 -12.15 -10.97
CA ASP A 375 24.50 -11.88 -11.35
C ASP A 375 25.18 -13.10 -12.02
N GLY A 376 24.42 -14.16 -12.33
CA GLY A 376 24.92 -15.36 -13.02
C GLY A 376 25.74 -16.32 -12.14
N LEU A 377 25.76 -16.12 -10.83
CA LEU A 377 26.51 -16.93 -9.86
C LEU A 377 25.68 -18.12 -9.38
N VAL A 378 25.34 -19.00 -10.33
CA VAL A 378 24.38 -20.10 -10.13
C VAL A 378 24.91 -21.17 -9.16
N PHE A 379 26.21 -21.48 -9.22
CA PHE A 379 26.82 -22.48 -8.35
C PHE A 379 26.92 -21.98 -6.90
N GLU A 380 27.29 -20.73 -6.72
CA GLU A 380 27.32 -20.05 -5.42
C GLU A 380 25.91 -19.97 -4.83
N ALA A 381 24.91 -19.61 -5.65
CA ALA A 381 23.51 -19.60 -5.23
C ALA A 381 23.07 -20.97 -4.70
N TRP A 382 23.40 -22.04 -5.41
CA TRP A 382 23.10 -23.40 -4.95
C TRP A 382 23.85 -23.79 -3.68
N ALA A 383 25.13 -23.42 -3.56
CA ALA A 383 25.92 -23.66 -2.37
C ALA A 383 25.31 -22.96 -1.14
N VAL A 384 24.87 -21.70 -1.29
CA VAL A 384 24.16 -20.95 -0.24
C VAL A 384 22.86 -21.65 0.14
N VAL A 385 22.05 -22.12 -0.82
CA VAL A 385 20.80 -22.86 -0.53
C VAL A 385 21.07 -24.09 0.35
N ASN A 386 22.05 -24.91 -0.03
CA ASN A 386 22.35 -26.14 0.67
C ASN A 386 22.90 -25.89 2.08
N GLN A 387 23.83 -24.96 2.21
CA GLN A 387 24.45 -24.63 3.49
C GLN A 387 23.47 -23.90 4.42
N ALA A 388 22.71 -22.93 3.91
CA ALA A 388 21.68 -22.25 4.70
C ALA A 388 20.64 -23.24 5.24
N ARG A 389 20.16 -24.18 4.41
CA ARG A 389 19.24 -25.23 4.87
C ARG A 389 19.85 -26.06 6.01
N ALA A 390 21.13 -26.40 5.93
CA ALA A 390 21.83 -27.14 6.99
C ALA A 390 21.93 -26.35 8.29
N SER A 391 22.03 -25.01 8.23
CA SER A 391 22.03 -24.12 9.40
C SER A 391 20.67 -24.02 10.12
N PHE A 392 19.58 -24.51 9.52
CA PHE A 392 18.24 -24.52 10.12
C PHE A 392 17.64 -25.94 10.22
N PRO A 393 18.26 -26.87 10.98
CA PRO A 393 17.87 -28.29 10.99
C PRO A 393 16.46 -28.53 11.56
N ARG A 394 15.93 -27.59 12.36
CA ARG A 394 14.58 -27.66 12.95
C ARG A 394 13.48 -27.14 12.01
N VAL A 395 13.84 -26.49 10.90
CA VAL A 395 12.87 -25.98 9.93
C VAL A 395 12.60 -27.07 8.89
N HIS A 396 11.34 -27.48 8.78
CA HIS A 396 10.93 -28.50 7.82
C HIS A 396 11.23 -28.03 6.38
N LYS A 397 11.68 -28.93 5.49
CA LYS A 397 12.02 -28.59 4.09
C LYS A 397 10.88 -27.85 3.37
N LYS A 398 9.64 -28.33 3.52
CA LYS A 398 8.41 -27.68 2.96
C LYS A 398 8.17 -26.24 3.45
N VAL A 399 8.72 -25.87 4.62
CA VAL A 399 8.63 -24.51 5.19
C VAL A 399 9.77 -23.66 4.66
N PHE A 400 11.00 -24.20 4.68
CA PHE A 400 12.19 -23.50 4.19
C PHE A 400 12.06 -23.07 2.72
N PHE A 401 11.49 -23.94 1.88
CA PHE A 401 11.28 -23.69 0.45
C PHE A 401 9.84 -23.27 0.11
N ARG A 402 9.06 -22.83 1.10
CA ARG A 402 7.65 -22.48 0.87
C ARG A 402 7.54 -21.33 -0.13
N GLY A 403 6.61 -21.46 -1.08
CA GLY A 403 6.45 -20.50 -2.17
C GLY A 403 7.38 -20.74 -3.37
N GLY A 404 8.48 -21.49 -3.19
CA GLY A 404 9.26 -22.08 -4.29
C GLY A 404 10.00 -21.08 -5.17
N GLU A 405 9.96 -19.80 -4.79
CA GLU A 405 10.65 -18.74 -5.52
C GLU A 405 12.15 -18.99 -5.62
N VAL A 406 12.76 -19.61 -4.59
CA VAL A 406 14.16 -20.08 -4.67
C VAL A 406 14.39 -20.94 -5.91
N PHE A 407 13.51 -21.91 -6.17
CA PHE A 407 13.62 -22.78 -7.35
C PHE A 407 13.32 -22.03 -8.64
N VAL A 408 12.34 -21.14 -8.65
CA VAL A 408 12.05 -20.27 -9.81
C VAL A 408 13.30 -19.46 -10.21
N GLN A 409 13.98 -18.85 -9.24
CA GLN A 409 15.20 -18.08 -9.50
C GLN A 409 16.34 -18.99 -9.99
N MET A 410 16.52 -20.16 -9.38
CA MET A 410 17.53 -21.14 -9.80
C MET A 410 17.29 -21.61 -11.23
N PHE A 411 16.07 -22.04 -11.59
CA PHE A 411 15.76 -22.51 -12.95
C PHE A 411 15.93 -21.42 -14.00
N LYS A 412 15.49 -20.18 -13.71
CA LYS A 412 15.72 -19.04 -14.60
C LYS A 412 17.20 -18.76 -14.83
N ALA A 413 18.01 -18.81 -13.77
CA ALA A 413 19.45 -18.58 -13.87
C ALA A 413 20.18 -19.71 -14.61
N ILE A 414 19.77 -20.97 -14.37
CA ILE A 414 20.28 -22.14 -15.10
C ILE A 414 19.94 -22.02 -16.60
N LYS A 415 18.69 -21.67 -16.94
CA LYS A 415 18.29 -21.39 -18.33
C LYS A 415 19.17 -20.32 -18.97
N ALA A 416 19.34 -19.19 -18.28
CA ALA A 416 20.15 -18.09 -18.77
C ALA A 416 21.60 -18.53 -19.02
N LYS A 417 22.17 -19.33 -18.11
CA LYS A 417 23.49 -19.94 -18.30
C LYS A 417 23.54 -20.85 -19.52
N PHE A 418 22.60 -21.78 -19.71
CA PHE A 418 22.59 -22.64 -20.90
C PHE A 418 22.54 -21.89 -22.23
N ASN A 419 21.90 -20.72 -22.26
CA ASN A 419 21.83 -19.90 -23.46
C ASN A 419 23.09 -19.04 -23.69
N THR A 420 24.08 -19.05 -22.79
CA THR A 420 25.36 -18.37 -23.03
C THR A 420 26.27 -19.18 -23.94
N SER A 421 26.94 -18.51 -24.89
CA SER A 421 27.71 -19.14 -25.97
C SER A 421 29.04 -19.79 -25.53
N GLU A 422 29.46 -19.60 -24.26
CA GLU A 422 30.81 -19.90 -23.77
C GLU A 422 30.86 -20.98 -22.67
N ILE A 423 29.93 -21.95 -22.68
CA ILE A 423 29.91 -23.00 -21.65
C ILE A 423 30.92 -24.11 -21.99
N THR A 424 31.84 -24.40 -21.07
CA THR A 424 32.75 -25.54 -21.21
C THR A 424 32.02 -26.87 -21.01
N ALA A 425 32.52 -27.97 -21.60
CA ALA A 425 31.88 -29.30 -21.43
C ALA A 425 31.79 -29.75 -19.95
N SER A 426 32.77 -29.36 -19.13
CA SER A 426 32.76 -29.62 -17.68
C SER A 426 31.65 -28.84 -16.98
N GLU A 427 31.53 -27.54 -17.29
CA GLU A 427 30.49 -26.67 -16.71
C GLU A 427 29.09 -27.10 -17.17
N LEU A 428 28.93 -27.52 -18.43
CA LEU A 428 27.68 -28.10 -18.95
C LEU A 428 27.24 -29.30 -18.13
N ARG A 429 28.17 -30.22 -17.82
CA ARG A 429 27.87 -31.40 -16.99
C ARG A 429 27.42 -30.99 -15.58
N GLN A 430 28.15 -30.08 -14.94
CA GLN A 430 27.83 -29.58 -13.60
C GLN A 430 26.47 -28.85 -13.56
N LEU A 431 26.17 -28.02 -14.57
CA LEU A 431 24.87 -27.34 -14.71
C LEU A 431 23.72 -28.33 -14.91
N SER A 432 23.94 -29.40 -15.70
CA SER A 432 22.95 -30.44 -15.94
C SER A 432 22.65 -31.23 -14.65
N GLU A 433 23.70 -31.62 -13.91
CA GLU A 433 23.57 -32.27 -12.60
C GLU A 433 22.85 -31.36 -11.59
N LEU A 434 23.16 -30.06 -11.61
CA LEU A 434 22.52 -29.06 -10.78
C LEU A 434 21.03 -28.91 -11.10
N LEU A 435 20.66 -28.83 -12.38
CA LEU A 435 19.26 -28.79 -12.82
C LEU A 435 18.47 -29.97 -12.27
N GLN A 436 19.02 -31.18 -12.39
CA GLN A 436 18.38 -32.39 -11.90
C GLN A 436 18.25 -32.40 -10.38
N THR A 437 19.29 -31.98 -9.65
CA THR A 437 19.27 -31.90 -8.19
C THR A 437 18.25 -30.86 -7.70
N CYS A 438 18.19 -29.71 -8.37
CA CYS A 438 17.23 -28.64 -8.09
C CYS A 438 15.79 -29.12 -8.31
N ARG A 439 15.53 -29.81 -9.43
CA ARG A 439 14.25 -30.46 -9.72
C ARG A 439 13.85 -31.48 -8.66
N ASN A 440 14.76 -32.38 -8.28
CA ASN A 440 14.49 -33.40 -7.26
C ASN A 440 14.16 -32.76 -5.91
N MET A 441 14.91 -31.74 -5.48
CA MET A 441 14.64 -31.02 -4.23
C MET A 441 13.30 -30.27 -4.28
N CYS A 442 12.94 -29.73 -5.44
CA CYS A 442 11.64 -29.09 -5.64
C CYS A 442 10.49 -30.11 -5.56
N LEU A 443 10.63 -31.31 -6.13
CA LEU A 443 9.67 -32.42 -6.00
C LEU A 443 9.49 -32.84 -4.53
N GLU A 444 10.58 -32.98 -3.77
CA GLU A 444 10.50 -33.36 -2.35
C GLU A 444 9.79 -32.33 -1.45
N THR A 445 9.73 -31.06 -1.89
CA THR A 445 9.27 -29.94 -1.06
C THR A 445 7.83 -29.52 -1.33
N TYR A 446 7.20 -29.98 -2.41
CA TYR A 446 5.87 -29.57 -2.82
C TYR A 446 4.82 -30.66 -2.71
N ASP A 447 3.70 -30.34 -2.07
CA ASP A 447 2.53 -31.21 -1.88
C ASP A 447 1.29 -30.31 -1.78
N PRO A 448 0.32 -30.35 -2.71
CA PRO A 448 0.07 -31.40 -3.71
C PRO A 448 0.65 -31.11 -5.12
N GLY A 449 1.53 -30.13 -5.29
CA GLY A 449 2.17 -29.89 -6.59
C GLY A 449 2.87 -28.54 -6.70
N TRP A 450 3.79 -28.45 -7.66
CA TRP A 450 4.55 -27.24 -7.97
C TRP A 450 3.64 -26.10 -8.42
N SER A 451 3.99 -24.85 -8.09
CA SER A 451 3.32 -23.68 -8.68
C SER A 451 3.53 -23.65 -10.20
N TYR A 452 2.60 -23.02 -10.92
CA TYR A 452 2.68 -22.88 -12.38
C TYR A 452 4.00 -22.22 -12.79
N GLU A 453 4.42 -21.17 -12.08
CA GLU A 453 5.66 -20.43 -12.35
C GLU A 453 6.91 -21.29 -12.16
N CYS A 454 6.91 -22.15 -11.14
CA CYS A 454 8.02 -23.07 -10.89
C CYS A 454 8.12 -24.13 -12.01
N ARG A 455 6.97 -24.67 -12.43
CA ARG A 455 6.93 -25.65 -13.52
C ARG A 455 7.36 -25.06 -14.84
N LEU A 456 6.85 -23.88 -15.15
CA LEU A 456 7.22 -23.14 -16.34
C LEU A 456 8.73 -22.86 -16.34
N ALA A 457 9.28 -22.34 -15.26
CA ALA A 457 10.72 -22.05 -15.18
C ALA A 457 11.58 -23.31 -15.36
N CYS A 458 11.18 -24.43 -14.77
CA CYS A 458 11.88 -25.71 -14.94
C CYS A 458 11.80 -26.26 -16.36
N LEU A 459 10.60 -26.25 -16.99
CA LEU A 459 10.43 -26.64 -18.38
C LEU A 459 11.32 -25.80 -19.30
N GLN A 460 11.37 -24.49 -19.09
CA GLN A 460 12.20 -23.60 -19.88
C GLN A 460 13.70 -23.86 -19.67
N ALA A 461 14.12 -24.26 -18.46
CA ALA A 461 15.49 -24.69 -18.19
C ALA A 461 15.82 -26.03 -18.88
N LEU A 462 14.91 -27.00 -18.86
CA LEU A 462 15.05 -28.28 -19.57
C LEU A 462 15.13 -28.07 -21.09
N LEU A 463 14.31 -27.18 -21.66
CA LEU A 463 14.34 -26.85 -23.09
C LEU A 463 15.62 -26.11 -23.50
N ALA A 464 16.27 -25.39 -22.56
CA ALA A 464 17.55 -24.74 -22.83
C ALA A 464 18.74 -25.69 -22.65
N CYS A 465 18.60 -26.75 -21.87
CA CYS A 465 19.66 -27.69 -21.57
C CYS A 465 20.04 -28.55 -22.80
N PRO A 466 21.29 -28.45 -23.32
CA PRO A 466 21.72 -29.22 -24.49
C PRO A 466 21.73 -30.74 -24.29
N SER A 467 21.82 -31.21 -23.04
CA SER A 467 21.89 -32.63 -22.70
C SER A 467 20.53 -33.24 -22.36
N SER A 468 19.47 -32.43 -22.28
CA SER A 468 18.13 -32.93 -21.95
C SER A 468 17.57 -33.79 -23.08
N LEU A 469 17.14 -35.01 -22.72
CA LEU A 469 16.56 -35.94 -23.66
C LEU A 469 15.11 -35.56 -23.95
N GLY A 470 14.68 -35.67 -25.21
CA GLY A 470 13.29 -35.37 -25.59
C GLY A 470 12.27 -36.19 -24.80
N GLN A 471 12.60 -37.42 -24.42
CA GLN A 471 11.77 -38.27 -23.57
C GLN A 471 11.58 -37.70 -22.15
N GLU A 472 12.60 -37.06 -21.57
CA GLU A 472 12.51 -36.43 -20.26
C GLU A 472 11.51 -35.26 -20.28
N ILE A 473 11.59 -34.43 -21.31
CA ILE A 473 10.68 -33.29 -21.51
C ILE A 473 9.24 -33.78 -21.73
N ARG A 474 9.05 -34.86 -22.51
CA ARG A 474 7.74 -35.50 -22.70
C ARG A 474 7.15 -36.00 -21.39
N LEU A 475 7.95 -36.72 -20.58
CA LEU A 475 7.51 -37.24 -19.28
C LEU A 475 7.11 -36.10 -18.34
N TYR A 476 7.94 -35.06 -18.25
CA TYR A 476 7.66 -33.88 -17.44
C TYR A 476 6.32 -33.20 -17.81
N LEU A 477 6.09 -33.00 -19.11
CA LEU A 477 4.84 -32.40 -19.60
C LEU A 477 3.64 -33.31 -19.38
N TYR A 478 3.81 -34.62 -19.53
CA TYR A 478 2.75 -35.59 -19.27
C TYR A 478 2.33 -35.58 -17.80
N GLU A 479 3.30 -35.59 -16.87
CA GLU A 479 3.06 -35.46 -15.43
C GLU A 479 2.29 -34.18 -15.12
N TRP A 480 2.75 -33.03 -15.64
CA TRP A 480 2.09 -31.74 -15.43
C TRP A 480 0.65 -31.72 -15.97
N ILE A 481 0.41 -32.20 -17.19
CA ILE A 481 -0.93 -32.25 -17.79
C ILE A 481 -1.85 -33.20 -17.02
N SER A 482 -1.33 -34.36 -16.59
CA SER A 482 -2.08 -35.36 -15.82
C SER A 482 -2.55 -34.80 -14.48
N GLU A 483 -1.66 -34.13 -13.75
CA GLU A 483 -2.00 -33.48 -12.48
C GLU A 483 -3.02 -32.34 -12.64
N HIS A 484 -2.95 -31.57 -13.73
CA HIS A 484 -3.97 -30.55 -14.00
C HIS A 484 -5.36 -31.16 -14.25
N LYS A 485 -5.43 -32.28 -14.98
CA LYS A 485 -6.69 -32.99 -15.26
C LYS A 485 -7.33 -33.57 -14.00
N SER A 486 -6.54 -33.99 -13.02
CA SER A 486 -7.08 -34.53 -11.76
C SER A 486 -7.60 -33.44 -10.81
N HIS A 487 -7.11 -32.20 -10.93
CA HIS A 487 -7.45 -31.11 -10.00
C HIS A 487 -8.42 -30.06 -10.56
N SER A 488 -8.65 -30.01 -11.88
CA SER A 488 -9.50 -28.97 -12.50
C SER A 488 -10.62 -29.56 -13.35
N ARG A 489 -11.87 -29.07 -13.14
CA ARG A 489 -13.02 -29.30 -14.03
C ARG A 489 -12.96 -28.46 -15.32
N LEU A 490 -11.86 -27.73 -15.55
CA LEU A 490 -11.70 -26.79 -16.66
C LEU A 490 -11.13 -27.48 -17.91
N GLN A 491 -11.63 -27.07 -19.08
CA GLN A 491 -11.19 -27.55 -20.38
C GLN A 491 -9.84 -26.91 -20.76
N LYS A 492 -8.81 -27.76 -20.83
CA LYS A 492 -7.44 -27.58 -21.36
C LYS A 492 -6.46 -26.74 -20.50
N PRO A 493 -5.32 -27.33 -20.06
CA PRO A 493 -4.20 -26.53 -19.57
C PRO A 493 -3.59 -25.79 -20.77
N LEU A 494 -3.38 -24.49 -20.62
CA LEU A 494 -2.72 -23.64 -21.61
C LEU A 494 -1.36 -23.25 -21.01
N ILE A 495 -0.31 -23.99 -21.38
CA ILE A 495 1.07 -23.69 -21.03
C ILE A 495 1.57 -22.60 -21.97
N ALA A 496 1.87 -21.44 -21.41
CA ALA A 496 2.33 -20.28 -22.16
C ALA A 496 3.88 -20.29 -22.25
N LEU A 497 4.43 -20.40 -23.46
CA LEU A 497 5.88 -20.37 -23.71
C LEU A 497 6.27 -19.14 -24.52
N THR A 498 7.53 -18.70 -24.43
CA THR A 498 8.06 -17.75 -25.41
C THR A 498 8.08 -18.41 -26.79
N LYS A 499 8.05 -17.61 -27.86
CA LYS A 499 8.13 -18.13 -29.23
C LYS A 499 9.34 -19.06 -29.41
N THR A 500 10.49 -18.69 -28.89
CA THR A 500 11.73 -19.46 -28.94
C THR A 500 11.64 -20.80 -28.19
N ASP A 501 11.08 -20.81 -26.97
CA ASP A 501 10.91 -22.05 -26.20
C ASP A 501 9.87 -22.97 -26.86
N TYR A 502 8.82 -22.39 -27.45
CA TYR A 502 7.78 -23.13 -28.18
C TYR A 502 8.33 -23.81 -29.44
N GLU A 503 9.13 -23.10 -30.25
CA GLU A 503 9.79 -23.67 -31.43
C GLU A 503 10.75 -24.81 -31.06
N LYS A 504 11.52 -24.65 -29.97
CA LYS A 504 12.34 -25.74 -29.42
C LYS A 504 11.48 -26.94 -29.04
N LEU A 505 10.37 -26.72 -28.34
CA LEU A 505 9.47 -27.80 -27.96
C LEU A 505 8.91 -28.56 -29.18
N ILE A 506 8.55 -27.84 -30.26
CA ILE A 506 8.10 -28.45 -31.52
C ILE A 506 9.22 -29.31 -32.13
N SER A 507 10.46 -28.82 -32.18
CA SER A 507 11.59 -29.56 -32.75
C SER A 507 11.90 -30.88 -32.04
N ILE A 508 11.56 -30.98 -30.75
CA ILE A 508 11.72 -32.19 -29.93
C ILE A 508 10.62 -33.23 -30.22
N ASN A 509 9.60 -32.85 -31.00
CA ASN A 509 8.47 -33.68 -31.39
C ASN A 509 7.79 -34.34 -30.18
N VAL A 510 7.32 -33.54 -29.22
CA VAL A 510 6.73 -34.07 -27.97
C VAL A 510 5.36 -34.75 -28.15
N GLY A 511 4.82 -34.77 -29.37
CA GLY A 511 3.54 -35.36 -29.73
C GLY A 511 2.38 -34.36 -29.71
N ASP A 512 1.46 -34.51 -30.66
CA ASP A 512 0.38 -33.55 -30.93
C ASP A 512 -0.54 -33.29 -29.74
N THR A 513 -0.78 -34.31 -28.92
CA THR A 513 -1.61 -34.21 -27.71
C THR A 513 -1.01 -33.25 -26.68
N ILE A 514 0.32 -33.28 -26.49
CA ILE A 514 1.04 -32.37 -25.60
C ILE A 514 1.11 -30.98 -26.22
N ILE A 515 1.44 -30.89 -27.52
CA ILE A 515 1.54 -29.60 -28.24
C ILE A 515 0.20 -28.85 -28.20
N SER A 516 -0.94 -29.55 -28.26
CA SER A 516 -2.27 -28.93 -28.18
C SER A 516 -2.59 -28.23 -26.84
N CYS A 517 -1.76 -28.45 -25.82
CA CYS A 517 -1.84 -27.83 -24.49
C CYS A 517 -0.82 -26.69 -24.30
N VAL A 518 -0.05 -26.34 -25.33
CA VAL A 518 1.01 -25.32 -25.27
C VAL A 518 0.76 -24.26 -26.33
N TYR A 519 0.94 -22.99 -25.99
CA TYR A 519 0.81 -21.88 -26.94
C TYR A 519 1.95 -20.86 -26.80
N PRO A 520 2.37 -20.24 -27.92
CA PRO A 520 3.35 -19.16 -27.87
C PRO A 520 2.69 -17.86 -27.39
N ILE A 521 3.36 -17.15 -26.49
CA ILE A 521 3.00 -15.78 -26.08
C ILE A 521 3.44 -14.84 -27.21
N SER A 522 2.52 -14.00 -27.71
CA SER A 522 2.85 -12.89 -28.60
C SER A 522 3.58 -11.81 -27.80
N GLU A 523 4.82 -11.48 -28.17
CA GLU A 523 5.52 -10.32 -27.63
C GLU A 523 4.78 -9.06 -28.09
N ASN A 524 4.18 -8.33 -27.13
CA ASN A 524 3.64 -6.97 -27.32
C ASN A 524 4.62 -5.96 -26.74
#